data_AF-A0A812A2H0-F1
#
_entry.id   AF-A0A812A2H0-F1
#
_cell.length_a   1.000
_cell.length_b   1.000
_cell.length_c   1.000
_cell.angle_alpha   90.00
_cell.angle_beta   90.00
_cell.angle_gamma   90.00
#
_symmetry.space_group_name_H-M   'P 1'
#
loop_
_entity.id
_entity.type
_entity.pdbx_description
1 polymer ?
#
loop_
_entity_poly.entity_id
_entity_poly.type
_entity_poly.pdbx_seq_one_letter_code
_entity_poly.pdbx_strand_id
1 'polypeptide(L)' 'MNFPENPQDYYEGKTVRVSGEIEDYEGTPEIILEDSSQIEIGE' A
#
# COMPACT_ATOMS: atom_id res chain seq x y z
N MET A 1 5.34 4.49 -10.29
CA MET A 1 5.38 3.33 -9.39
C MET A 1 6.80 3.06 -8.95
N ASN A 2 7.17 3.62 -7.80
CA ASN A 2 8.46 3.39 -7.17
C ASN A 2 8.23 2.52 -5.92
N PHE A 3 8.14 1.21 -6.14
CA PHE A 3 8.09 0.21 -5.08
C PHE A 3 9.40 -0.57 -5.08
N PRO A 4 9.86 -1.05 -3.91
CA PRO A 4 10.95 -2.02 -3.87
C PRO A 4 10.59 -3.26 -4.69
N GLU A 5 11.59 -3.91 -5.28
CA GLU A 5 11.42 -5.07 -6.18
C GLU A 5 10.63 -6.21 -5.50
N ASN A 6 10.78 -6.37 -4.18
CA ASN A 6 10.00 -7.28 -3.35
C ASN A 6 9.36 -6.53 -2.18
N PRO A 7 8.13 -6.00 -2.31
CA PRO A 7 7.44 -5.29 -1.23
C PRO A 7 7.20 -6.14 0.03
N GLN A 8 7.13 -7.47 -0.14
CA GLN A 8 7.00 -8.45 0.94
C GLN A 8 8.14 -8.32 1.95
N ASP A 9 9.38 -8.16 1.47
CA ASP A 9 10.58 -7.99 2.31
C ASP A 9 10.47 -6.74 3.22
N TYR A 10 9.66 -5.75 2.82
CA TYR A 10 9.53 -4.47 3.52
C TYR A 10 8.30 -4.40 4.41
N TYR A 11 7.17 -5.00 4.04
CA TYR A 11 5.89 -4.77 4.71
C TYR A 11 5.26 -6.02 5.32
N GLU A 12 5.67 -7.22 4.92
CA GLU A 12 5.07 -8.46 5.43
C GLU A 12 5.24 -8.57 6.95
N GLY A 13 4.14 -8.92 7.63
CA GLY A 13 4.11 -9.05 9.09
C GLY A 13 4.17 -7.74 9.87
N LYS A 14 4.25 -6.58 9.21
CA LYS A 14 4.28 -5.27 9.86
C LYS A 14 2.88 -4.64 9.89
N THR A 15 2.61 -3.87 10.93
CA THR A 15 1.47 -2.94 10.91
C THR A 15 1.86 -1.74 10.08
N VAL A 16 0.99 -1.31 9.15
CA VAL A 16 1.24 -0.16 8.28
C VAL A 16 0.07 0.81 8.28
N ARG A 17 0.34 2.08 8.02
CA ARG A 17 -0.64 3.10 7.65
C ARG A 17 -0.52 3.34 6.15
N VAL A 18 -1.65 3.42 5.47
CA VAL A 18 -1.71 3.54 4.01
C VAL A 18 -2.60 4.70 3.63
N SER A 19 -2.19 5.49 2.64
CA SER A 19 -2.99 6.58 2.08
C SER A 19 -3.01 6.52 0.56
N GLY A 20 -4.15 6.80 -0.07
CA GLY A 20 -4.30 6.66 -1.51
C GLY A 20 -5.72 6.92 -1.96
N GLU A 21 -5.92 6.86 -3.27
CA GLU A 21 -7.24 6.96 -3.88
C GLU A 21 -8.05 5.70 -3.59
N ILE A 22 -9.33 5.86 -3.28
CA ILE A 22 -10.26 4.75 -3.14
C ILE A 22 -11.02 4.62 -4.46
N GLU A 23 -10.90 3.46 -5.10
CA GLU A 23 -11.64 3.12 -6.32
C GLU A 23 -12.53 1.90 -6.07
N ASP A 24 -13.68 1.84 -6.74
CA ASP A 24 -14.51 0.63 -6.75
C ASP A 24 -13.95 -0.34 -7.80
N TYR A 25 -13.59 -1.54 -7.37
CA TYR A 25 -13.23 -2.64 -8.25
C TYR A 25 -14.15 -3.82 -7.99
N GLU A 26 -14.96 -4.17 -9.00
CA GLU A 26 -15.95 -5.25 -8.93
C GLU A 26 -16.89 -5.17 -7.72
N GLY A 27 -17.30 -3.95 -7.32
CA GLY A 27 -18.18 -3.71 -6.18
C GLY A 27 -17.47 -3.74 -4.82
N THR A 28 -16.14 -3.79 -4.80
CA THR A 28 -15.32 -3.74 -3.59
C THR A 28 -14.48 -2.46 -3.60
N PRO A 29 -14.47 -1.66 -2.53
CA PRO A 29 -13.56 -0.52 -2.44
C PRO A 29 -12.12 -1.00 -2.26
N GLU A 30 -11.26 -0.62 -3.18
CA GLU A 30 -9.81 -0.85 -3.14
C GLU A 30 -9.07 0.47 -2.97
N ILE A 31 -7.85 0.42 -2.44
CA ILE A 31 -6.96 1.57 -2.32
C ILE A 31 -5.83 1.45 -3.34
N ILE A 32 -5.68 2.46 -4.19
CA ILE A 32 -4.66 2.48 -5.23
C ILE A 32 -3.40 3.16 -4.71
N LEU A 33 -2.26 2.47 -4.85
CA LEU A 33 -0.94 2.95 -4.45
C LEU A 33 -0.07 3.19 -5.68
N GLU A 34 0.37 4.43 -5.86
CA GLU A 34 1.22 4.85 -6.97
C GLU A 34 2.71 4.89 -6.59
N ASP A 35 3.01 5.03 -5.30
CA ASP A 35 4.37 5.18 -4.76
C ASP A 35 4.52 4.57 -3.36
N SER A 36 5.72 4.09 -3.02
CA SER A 36 5.99 3.51 -1.70
C SER A 36 5.89 4.50 -0.54
N SER A 37 6.02 5.81 -0.78
CA SER A 37 5.82 6.85 0.25
C SER A 37 4.39 6.92 0.80
N GLN A 38 3.43 6.31 0.11
CA GLN A 38 2.05 6.17 0.57
C GLN A 38 1.86 5.11 1.67
N ILE A 39 2.92 4.34 1.98
CA ILE A 39 2.95 3.31 3.01
C ILE A 39 3.90 3.76 4.12
N GLU A 40 3.37 3.92 5.32
CA GLU A 40 4.15 4.18 6.53
C GLU A 40 4.13 2.93 7.42
N ILE A 41 5.30 2.47 7.88
CA ILE A 41 5.38 1.40 8.86
C ILE A 41 5.00 1.97 10.23
N GLY A 42 4.01 1.34 10.88
CA GLY A 42 3.60 1.68 12.24
C GLY A 42 4.64 1.25 13.27
N GLU A 43 4.66 1.93 14.42
CA GLU A 43 5.46 1.54 15.59
C GLU A 43 5.00 0.21 16.20
#